data_AF-A0A414SYE3-F1
#
_entry.id   AF-A0A414SYE3-F1
#
_cell.length_a   1.000
_cell.length_b   1.000
_cell.length_c   1.000
_cell.angle_alpha   90.00
_cell.angle_beta   90.00
_cell.angle_gamma   90.00
#
_symmetry.space_group_name_H-M   'P 1'
#
loop_
_entity.id
_entity.type
_entity.pdbx_description
1 polymer ?
#
loop_
_entity_poly.entity_id
_entity_poly.type
_entity_poly.pdbx_seq_one_letter_code
_entity_poly.pdbx_strand_id
1 'polypeptide(L)'
;MTYFQFIHAVETKVKKEVEEEKTVSIHTNVKNNGVRRSGIMISEKGINISPTIYLEEYFHQFRMGYPLEQIAKDIVGLYEKIRFQNSWEDGEKVKDYEFVKDKIIYRLIGREENQELLKEIPYKRYLDLAIIYYVLLEVDEYGMASMMVRAEHMDMWKVTEEDLYYRASKNTQELLPYEFAPMRTVIEELLGLGMEEGPAEKMYILSNEMRSYGAAALIYPDCLRKIAGVVGENFFVIPSSVHETIIVAESEAPGREELGSMIEEINETQVEAEEVLSDRAYYYDRESGKLAL
;
A
#
# COMPACT_ATOMS: atom_id res chain seq x y z
N MET A 1 -14.45 5.24 -27.49
CA MET A 1 -13.64 4.04 -27.23
C MET A 1 -13.92 3.61 -25.81
N THR A 2 -14.38 2.38 -25.60
CA THR A 2 -14.57 1.79 -24.27
C THR A 2 -13.22 1.45 -23.64
N TYR A 3 -13.18 1.19 -22.33
CA TYR A 3 -11.94 0.78 -21.66
C TYR A 3 -11.36 -0.52 -22.25
N PHE A 4 -12.20 -1.52 -22.54
CA PHE A 4 -11.76 -2.76 -23.20
C PHE A 4 -11.18 -2.52 -24.60
N GLN A 5 -11.80 -1.64 -25.40
CA GLN A 5 -11.26 -1.25 -26.72
C GLN A 5 -9.93 -0.51 -26.57
N PHE A 6 -9.78 0.31 -25.54
CA PHE A 6 -8.55 1.01 -25.22
C PHE A 6 -7.41 0.04 -24.89
N ILE A 7 -7.65 -0.92 -23.98
CA ILE A 7 -6.65 -1.94 -23.61
C ILE A 7 -6.11 -2.64 -24.86
N HIS A 8 -6.99 -3.11 -25.74
CA HIS A 8 -6.57 -3.83 -26.94
C HIS A 8 -5.83 -2.94 -27.95
N ALA A 9 -6.23 -1.66 -28.07
CA ALA A 9 -5.55 -0.69 -28.91
C ALA A 9 -4.14 -0.38 -28.39
N VAL A 10 -3.98 -0.20 -27.08
CA VAL A 10 -2.67 0.03 -26.45
C VAL A 10 -1.80 -1.22 -26.57
N GLU A 11 -2.32 -2.41 -26.27
CA GLU A 11 -1.61 -3.69 -26.43
C GLU A 11 -1.03 -3.82 -27.85
N THR A 12 -1.85 -3.56 -28.87
CA THR A 12 -1.44 -3.66 -30.28
C THR A 12 -0.35 -2.64 -30.63
N LYS A 13 -0.37 -1.46 -30.03
CA LYS A 13 0.65 -0.43 -30.27
C LYS A 13 1.94 -0.74 -29.54
N VAL A 14 1.87 -1.13 -28.27
CA VAL A 14 3.05 -1.55 -27.49
C VAL A 14 3.74 -2.73 -28.18
N LYS A 15 3.00 -3.72 -28.69
CA LYS A 15 3.55 -4.83 -29.50
C LYS A 15 4.35 -4.39 -30.73
N LYS A 16 4.07 -3.20 -31.29
CA LYS A 16 4.80 -2.66 -32.45
C LYS A 16 6.03 -1.83 -32.05
N GLU A 17 6.06 -1.33 -30.83
CA GLU A 17 7.14 -0.49 -30.32
C GLU A 17 8.23 -1.31 -29.61
N VAL A 18 7.91 -2.52 -29.12
CA VAL A 18 8.89 -3.44 -28.51
C VAL A 18 9.62 -4.30 -29.53
N GLU A 19 10.83 -4.73 -29.20
CA GLU A 19 11.65 -5.63 -30.02
C GLU A 19 10.97 -7.01 -30.20
N GLU A 20 11.23 -7.68 -31.34
CA GLU A 20 10.59 -8.97 -31.70
C GLU A 20 10.82 -10.10 -30.70
N GLU A 21 11.87 -10.01 -29.87
CA GLU A 21 12.21 -11.02 -28.86
C GLU A 21 11.38 -10.87 -27.56
N LYS A 22 10.63 -9.76 -27.42
CA LYS A 22 9.78 -9.48 -26.25
C LYS A 22 8.34 -9.89 -26.52
N THR A 23 7.69 -10.45 -25.51
CA THR A 23 6.28 -10.83 -25.56
C THR A 23 5.44 -9.86 -24.75
N VAL A 24 4.34 -9.35 -25.33
CA VAL A 24 3.43 -8.42 -24.65
C VAL A 24 2.12 -9.13 -24.38
N SER A 25 1.67 -9.09 -23.13
CA SER A 25 0.43 -9.72 -22.67
C SER A 25 -0.36 -8.78 -21.76
N ILE A 26 -1.68 -8.98 -21.71
CA ILE A 26 -2.57 -8.30 -20.77
C ILE A 26 -2.84 -9.21 -19.59
N HIS A 27 -2.63 -8.69 -18.39
CA HIS A 27 -2.95 -9.35 -17.15
C HIS A 27 -3.92 -8.51 -16.33
N THR A 28 -4.91 -9.15 -15.73
CA THR A 28 -5.82 -8.52 -14.78
C THR A 28 -5.52 -9.05 -13.40
N ASN A 29 -5.12 -8.17 -12.49
CA ASN A 29 -4.81 -8.50 -11.10
C ASN A 29 -5.90 -7.93 -10.18
N VAL A 30 -6.25 -8.70 -9.16
CA VAL A 30 -7.12 -8.22 -8.08
C VAL A 30 -6.23 -7.54 -7.04
N LYS A 31 -6.53 -6.28 -6.74
CA LYS A 31 -5.88 -5.42 -5.75
C LYS A 31 -6.68 -5.44 -4.44
N ASN A 32 -6.28 -4.60 -3.50
CA ASN A 32 -6.99 -4.44 -2.24
C ASN A 32 -8.46 -4.05 -2.51
N ASN A 33 -9.36 -4.49 -1.62
CA ASN A 33 -10.80 -4.27 -1.71
C ASN A 33 -11.43 -4.80 -3.01
N GLY A 34 -10.84 -5.86 -3.58
CA GLY A 34 -11.38 -6.54 -4.77
C GLY A 34 -11.23 -5.76 -6.08
N VAL A 35 -10.55 -4.60 -6.07
CA VAL A 35 -10.37 -3.75 -7.26
C VAL A 35 -9.60 -4.50 -8.33
N ARG A 36 -10.14 -4.57 -9.54
CA ARG A 36 -9.49 -5.24 -10.67
C ARG A 36 -8.75 -4.21 -11.51
N ARG A 37 -7.42 -4.32 -11.56
CA ARG A 37 -6.61 -3.53 -12.48
C ARG A 37 -6.12 -4.35 -13.65
N SER A 38 -6.19 -3.80 -14.86
CA SER A 38 -5.65 -4.39 -16.07
C SER A 38 -4.33 -3.73 -16.44
N GLY A 39 -3.29 -4.53 -16.59
CA GLY A 39 -1.97 -4.05 -16.94
C GLY A 39 -1.37 -4.76 -18.15
N ILE A 40 -0.38 -4.09 -18.74
CA ILE A 40 0.50 -4.67 -19.75
C ILE A 40 1.70 -5.26 -19.05
N MET A 41 2.00 -6.51 -19.38
CA MET A 41 3.23 -7.19 -19.01
C MET A 41 4.07 -7.40 -20.27
N ILE A 42 5.33 -6.96 -20.21
CA ILE A 42 6.33 -7.18 -21.26
C ILE A 42 7.35 -8.17 -20.72
N SER A 43 7.45 -9.33 -21.35
CA SER A 43 8.30 -10.44 -20.93
C SER A 43 9.41 -10.71 -21.94
N GLU A 44 10.63 -10.84 -21.41
CA GLU A 44 11.86 -11.08 -22.14
C GLU A 44 12.37 -12.50 -21.88
N LYS A 45 12.90 -13.15 -22.91
CA LYS A 45 13.42 -14.51 -22.78
C LYS A 45 14.63 -14.54 -21.84
N GLY A 46 14.54 -15.31 -20.78
CA GLY A 46 15.59 -15.42 -19.77
C GLY A 46 15.41 -14.49 -18.56
N ILE A 47 14.43 -13.59 -18.58
CA ILE A 47 14.05 -12.78 -17.42
C ILE A 47 12.77 -13.36 -16.82
N ASN A 48 12.83 -13.71 -15.54
CA ASN A 48 11.75 -14.40 -14.81
C ASN A 48 10.77 -13.44 -14.10
N ILE A 49 11.02 -12.14 -14.13
CA ILE A 49 10.13 -11.11 -13.57
C ILE A 49 9.87 -10.05 -14.61
N SER A 50 8.59 -9.81 -14.86
CA SER A 50 8.14 -8.72 -15.71
C SER A 50 7.29 -7.75 -14.91
N PRO A 51 7.63 -6.46 -14.89
CA PRO A 51 6.78 -5.45 -14.29
C PRO A 51 5.43 -5.43 -15.02
N THR A 52 4.36 -5.21 -14.26
CA THR A 52 3.02 -4.99 -14.81
C THR A 52 2.70 -3.51 -14.76
N ILE A 53 2.52 -2.89 -15.93
CA ILE A 53 2.17 -1.47 -16.05
C ILE A 53 0.66 -1.35 -16.19
N TYR A 54 0.00 -0.81 -15.17
CA TYR A 54 -1.47 -0.68 -15.10
C TYR A 54 -2.00 0.40 -16.04
N LEU A 55 -3.16 0.16 -16.66
CA LEU A 55 -3.68 0.95 -17.78
C LEU A 55 -4.75 1.98 -17.39
N GLU A 56 -5.22 1.97 -16.15
CA GLU A 56 -6.30 2.84 -15.66
C GLU A 56 -5.94 4.33 -15.77
N GLU A 57 -4.73 4.71 -15.33
CA GLU A 57 -4.25 6.10 -15.41
C GLU A 57 -4.08 6.55 -16.87
N TYR A 58 -3.51 5.70 -17.72
CA TYR A 58 -3.37 5.99 -19.15
C TYR A 58 -4.73 6.09 -19.85
N PHE A 59 -5.73 5.34 -19.38
CA PHE A 59 -7.09 5.49 -19.90
C PHE A 59 -7.68 6.84 -19.51
N HIS A 60 -7.45 7.32 -18.30
CA HIS A 60 -7.85 8.66 -17.89
C HIS A 60 -7.19 9.73 -18.77
N GLN A 61 -5.87 9.65 -18.98
CA GLN A 61 -5.15 10.54 -19.89
C GLN A 61 -5.70 10.51 -21.31
N PHE A 62 -6.00 9.32 -21.85
CA PHE A 62 -6.63 9.17 -23.16
C PHE A 62 -8.00 9.87 -23.22
N ARG A 63 -8.81 9.76 -22.16
CA ARG A 63 -10.11 10.46 -22.06
C ARG A 63 -9.97 11.98 -22.04
N MET A 64 -8.83 12.49 -21.58
CA MET A 64 -8.46 13.90 -21.64
C MET A 64 -7.85 14.33 -22.99
N GLY A 65 -7.79 13.44 -23.98
CA GLY A 65 -7.30 13.73 -25.32
C GLY A 65 -5.83 13.35 -25.56
N TYR A 66 -5.18 12.66 -24.62
CA TYR A 66 -3.80 12.22 -24.80
C TYR A 66 -3.69 11.13 -25.90
N PRO A 67 -2.80 11.27 -26.90
CA PRO A 67 -2.76 10.35 -28.04
C PRO A 67 -2.32 8.93 -27.65
N LEU A 68 -2.99 7.92 -28.22
CA LEU A 68 -2.67 6.50 -28.01
C LEU A 68 -1.21 6.15 -28.39
N GLU A 69 -0.67 6.77 -29.44
CA GLU A 69 0.72 6.62 -29.87
C GLU A 69 1.69 7.06 -28.78
N GLN A 70 1.38 8.15 -28.09
CA GLN A 70 2.23 8.67 -27.02
C GLN A 70 2.11 7.78 -25.77
N ILE A 71 0.90 7.35 -25.41
CA ILE A 71 0.67 6.39 -24.33
C ILE A 71 1.51 5.12 -24.52
N ALA A 72 1.52 4.54 -25.72
CA ALA A 72 2.30 3.35 -26.00
C ALA A 72 3.81 3.58 -25.81
N LYS A 73 4.32 4.73 -26.26
CA LYS A 73 5.73 5.12 -26.06
C LYS A 73 6.07 5.34 -24.60
N ASP A 74 5.18 5.95 -23.84
CA ASP A 74 5.38 6.20 -22.41
C ASP A 74 5.40 4.88 -21.62
N ILE A 75 4.53 3.92 -21.98
CA ILE A 75 4.53 2.58 -21.39
C ILE A 75 5.85 1.85 -21.69
N VAL A 76 6.32 1.87 -22.94
CA VAL A 76 7.62 1.25 -23.29
C VAL A 76 8.77 1.97 -22.60
N GLY A 77 8.74 3.30 -22.54
CA GLY A 77 9.77 4.09 -21.85
C GLY A 77 9.79 3.85 -20.34
N LEU A 78 8.63 3.68 -19.71
CA LEU A 78 8.53 3.29 -18.30
C LEU A 78 9.07 1.87 -18.11
N TYR A 79 8.65 0.92 -18.95
CA TYR A 79 9.16 -0.45 -18.93
C TYR A 79 10.68 -0.50 -18.98
N GLU A 80 11.32 0.20 -19.92
CA GLU A 80 12.78 0.20 -20.04
C GLU A 80 13.50 0.78 -18.82
N LYS A 81 12.85 1.65 -18.04
CA LYS A 81 13.39 2.20 -16.78
C LYS A 81 13.27 1.22 -15.62
N ILE A 82 12.14 0.52 -15.52
CA ILE A 82 11.83 -0.35 -14.36
C ILE A 82 12.08 -1.84 -14.61
N ARG A 83 12.48 -2.22 -15.84
CA ARG A 83 12.74 -3.62 -16.16
C ARG A 83 13.97 -4.13 -15.42
N PHE A 84 13.89 -5.37 -14.97
CA PHE A 84 15.05 -6.08 -14.47
C PHE A 84 16.00 -6.38 -15.64
N GLN A 85 17.23 -5.87 -15.57
CA GLN A 85 18.23 -6.05 -16.63
C GLN A 85 18.80 -7.48 -16.69
N ASN A 86 18.72 -8.22 -15.58
CA ASN A 86 19.12 -9.62 -15.47
C ASN A 86 17.96 -10.43 -14.89
N SER A 87 17.96 -11.75 -15.10
CA SER A 87 17.10 -12.64 -14.32
C SER A 87 17.31 -12.32 -12.84
N TRP A 88 16.23 -12.21 -12.07
CA TRP A 88 16.39 -12.02 -10.64
C TRP A 88 16.99 -13.30 -10.07
N GLU A 89 18.28 -13.26 -9.76
CA GLU A 89 19.04 -14.38 -9.17
C GLU A 89 18.42 -14.82 -7.84
N ASP A 90 17.70 -13.92 -7.16
CA ASP A 90 16.98 -14.21 -5.92
C ASP A 90 15.58 -14.77 -6.15
N GLY A 91 15.06 -14.82 -7.39
CA GLY A 91 13.73 -15.37 -7.68
C GLY A 91 13.57 -16.83 -7.26
N GLU A 92 14.64 -17.63 -7.34
CA GLU A 92 14.66 -18.96 -6.73
C GLU A 92 14.87 -18.92 -5.20
N LYS A 93 15.59 -17.92 -4.69
CA LYS A 93 15.85 -17.74 -3.26
C LYS A 93 14.61 -17.34 -2.47
N VAL A 94 13.58 -16.79 -3.10
CA VAL A 94 12.28 -16.54 -2.45
C VAL A 94 11.65 -17.85 -1.93
N LYS A 95 12.03 -18.99 -2.48
CA LYS A 95 11.61 -20.32 -1.99
C LYS A 95 12.33 -20.73 -0.70
N ASP A 96 13.47 -20.11 -0.39
CA ASP A 96 14.25 -20.38 0.81
C ASP A 96 13.78 -19.49 1.96
N TYR A 97 13.21 -20.11 2.99
CA TYR A 97 12.75 -19.41 4.19
C TYR A 97 13.88 -18.64 4.87
N GLU A 98 15.09 -19.19 4.91
CA GLU A 98 16.22 -18.55 5.58
C GLU A 98 16.62 -17.24 4.91
N PHE A 99 16.39 -17.12 3.60
CA PHE A 99 16.61 -15.90 2.84
C PHE A 99 15.50 -14.86 3.06
N VAL A 100 14.24 -15.29 3.14
CA VAL A 100 13.10 -14.35 3.21
C VAL A 100 12.70 -13.95 4.61
N LYS A 101 13.03 -14.76 5.65
CA LYS A 101 12.49 -14.58 7.01
C LYS A 101 12.73 -13.20 7.62
N ASP A 102 13.84 -12.55 7.29
CA ASP A 102 14.22 -11.23 7.81
C ASP A 102 13.70 -10.09 6.91
N LYS A 103 12.98 -10.43 5.84
CA LYS A 103 12.31 -9.53 4.89
C LYS A 103 10.79 -9.63 4.96
N ILE A 104 10.24 -10.57 5.76
CA ILE A 104 8.80 -10.71 5.93
C ILE A 104 8.29 -9.50 6.73
N ILE A 105 7.43 -8.69 6.14
CA ILE A 105 6.75 -7.55 6.76
C ILE A 105 5.23 -7.78 6.80
N TYR A 106 4.49 -6.90 7.47
CA TYR A 106 3.02 -6.87 7.41
C TYR A 106 2.47 -5.57 6.84
N ARG A 107 1.20 -5.61 6.43
CA ARG A 107 0.37 -4.43 6.21
C ARG A 107 -1.05 -4.67 6.71
N LEU A 108 -1.82 -3.59 6.85
CA LEU A 108 -3.25 -3.66 7.19
C LEU A 108 -4.10 -3.55 5.93
N ILE A 109 -5.21 -4.30 5.92
CA ILE A 109 -6.30 -4.18 4.94
C ILE A 109 -7.66 -4.31 5.66
N GLY A 110 -8.73 -3.76 5.07
CA GLY A 110 -10.09 -3.95 5.58
C GLY A 110 -10.55 -5.41 5.42
N ARG A 111 -11.19 -6.00 6.44
CA ARG A 111 -11.62 -7.41 6.35
C ARG A 111 -12.84 -7.64 5.48
N GLU A 112 -13.78 -6.71 5.50
CA GLU A 112 -15.08 -6.87 4.84
C GLU A 112 -14.92 -6.91 3.33
N GLU A 113 -14.24 -5.91 2.76
CA GLU A 113 -13.99 -5.81 1.32
C GLU A 113 -13.00 -6.86 0.77
N ASN A 114 -12.22 -7.52 1.64
CA ASN A 114 -11.19 -8.48 1.22
C ASN A 114 -11.54 -9.94 1.55
N GLN A 115 -12.80 -10.28 1.84
CA GLN A 115 -13.19 -11.64 2.25
C GLN A 115 -12.76 -12.74 1.28
N GLU A 116 -12.80 -12.50 -0.04
CA GLU A 116 -12.37 -13.49 -1.03
C GLU A 116 -10.84 -13.68 -1.00
N LEU A 117 -10.06 -12.60 -0.94
CA LEU A 117 -8.61 -12.66 -0.84
C LEU A 117 -8.17 -13.38 0.44
N LEU A 118 -8.82 -13.08 1.57
CA LEU A 118 -8.52 -13.66 2.88
C LEU A 118 -8.80 -15.17 2.98
N LYS A 119 -9.43 -15.80 1.97
CA LYS A 119 -9.54 -17.27 1.88
C LYS A 119 -8.26 -17.93 1.37
N GLU A 120 -7.41 -17.18 0.68
CA GLU A 120 -6.22 -17.71 -0.02
C GLU A 120 -4.90 -17.39 0.69
N ILE A 121 -4.92 -16.46 1.65
CA ILE A 121 -3.71 -15.94 2.29
C ILE A 121 -3.76 -16.07 3.82
N PRO A 122 -2.61 -16.24 4.48
CA PRO A 122 -2.54 -16.11 5.94
C PRO A 122 -2.85 -14.69 6.39
N TYR A 123 -3.59 -14.58 7.49
CA TYR A 123 -3.90 -13.28 8.09
C TYR A 123 -4.29 -13.39 9.56
N LYS A 124 -3.85 -12.40 10.34
CA LYS A 124 -4.30 -12.23 11.71
C LYS A 124 -5.39 -11.18 11.81
N ARG A 125 -6.46 -11.47 12.54
CA ARG A 125 -7.54 -10.49 12.81
C ARG A 125 -7.06 -9.39 13.75
N TYR A 126 -7.39 -8.14 13.42
CA TYR A 126 -7.13 -6.98 14.25
C TYR A 126 -8.27 -5.98 14.10
N LEU A 127 -9.13 -5.86 15.12
CA LEU A 127 -10.38 -5.08 15.02
C LEU A 127 -11.22 -5.55 13.80
N ASP A 128 -11.68 -4.61 12.97
CA ASP A 128 -12.31 -4.80 11.67
C ASP A 128 -11.28 -4.98 10.52
N LEU A 129 -9.99 -4.94 10.82
CA LEU A 129 -8.88 -5.06 9.86
C LEU A 129 -8.23 -6.46 9.91
N ALA A 130 -7.47 -6.76 8.86
CA ALA A 130 -6.62 -7.94 8.75
C ALA A 130 -5.16 -7.52 8.61
N ILE A 131 -4.30 -8.19 9.37
CA ILE A 131 -2.85 -8.13 9.25
C ILE A 131 -2.45 -9.21 8.24
N ILE A 132 -1.94 -8.79 7.08
CA ILE A 132 -1.47 -9.68 6.02
C ILE A 132 0.04 -9.52 5.82
N TYR A 133 0.67 -10.52 5.20
CA TYR A 133 2.13 -10.63 5.15
C TYR A 133 2.69 -10.49 3.74
N TYR A 134 3.84 -9.83 3.64
CA TYR A 134 4.59 -9.65 2.39
C TYR A 134 6.07 -9.94 2.63
N VAL A 135 6.78 -10.38 1.60
CA VAL A 135 8.24 -10.33 1.56
C VAL A 135 8.64 -9.02 0.89
N LEU A 136 9.41 -8.19 1.59
CA LEU A 136 10.02 -6.98 1.04
C LEU A 136 11.24 -7.37 0.20
N LEU A 137 11.20 -7.10 -1.10
CA LEU A 137 12.21 -7.58 -2.04
C LEU A 137 13.26 -6.52 -2.28
N GLU A 138 12.80 -5.31 -2.58
CA GLU A 138 13.61 -4.16 -2.89
C GLU A 138 12.86 -2.88 -2.48
N VAL A 139 13.65 -1.89 -2.09
CA VAL A 139 13.19 -0.53 -1.80
C VAL A 139 14.17 0.40 -2.51
N ASP A 140 13.66 1.19 -3.45
CA ASP A 140 14.46 2.13 -4.22
C ASP A 140 13.76 3.49 -4.33
N GLU A 141 14.35 4.42 -5.08
CA GLU A 141 13.80 5.76 -5.32
C GLU A 141 12.47 5.76 -6.11
N TYR A 142 12.13 4.64 -6.76
CA TYR A 142 10.92 4.45 -7.56
C TYR A 142 9.81 3.72 -6.79
N GLY A 143 10.12 3.13 -5.63
CA GLY A 143 9.14 2.63 -4.68
C GLY A 143 9.55 1.34 -4.00
N MET A 144 8.54 0.54 -3.66
CA MET A 144 8.69 -0.68 -2.87
C MET A 144 8.26 -1.91 -3.67
N ALA A 145 9.22 -2.79 -3.98
CA ALA A 145 8.94 -4.09 -4.55
C ALA A 145 8.66 -5.11 -3.44
N SER A 146 7.49 -5.74 -3.49
CA SER A 146 7.07 -6.72 -2.48
C SER A 146 6.27 -7.88 -3.07
N MET A 147 6.34 -9.03 -2.41
CA MET A 147 5.59 -10.24 -2.78
C MET A 147 4.63 -10.64 -1.67
N MET A 148 3.35 -10.79 -2.00
CA MET A 148 2.34 -11.26 -1.03
C MET A 148 2.62 -12.70 -0.60
N VAL A 149 2.61 -12.95 0.71
CA VAL A 149 2.69 -14.29 1.26
C VAL A 149 1.33 -14.97 1.10
N ARG A 150 1.31 -16.18 0.55
CA ARG A 150 0.12 -17.00 0.28
C ARG A 150 0.23 -18.30 1.06
N ALA A 151 -0.86 -19.05 1.17
CA ALA A 151 -0.84 -20.35 1.84
C ALA A 151 0.23 -21.30 1.26
N GLU A 152 0.41 -21.29 -0.07
CA GLU A 152 1.46 -22.06 -0.75
C GLU A 152 2.90 -21.70 -0.31
N HIS A 153 3.14 -20.43 0.04
CA HIS A 153 4.44 -20.00 0.55
C HIS A 153 4.67 -20.54 1.96
N MET A 154 3.64 -20.59 2.80
CA MET A 154 3.74 -21.19 4.13
C MET A 154 4.05 -22.68 4.06
N ASP A 155 3.35 -23.42 3.20
CA ASP A 155 3.59 -24.85 2.98
C ASP A 155 5.02 -25.10 2.48
N MET A 156 5.50 -24.24 1.57
CA MET A 156 6.85 -24.28 1.03
C MET A 156 7.92 -24.03 2.10
N TRP A 157 7.74 -22.98 2.91
CA TRP A 157 8.67 -22.58 3.96
C TRP A 157 8.54 -23.43 5.23
N LYS A 158 7.46 -24.21 5.36
CA LYS A 158 7.10 -25.01 6.54
C LYS A 158 6.96 -24.18 7.82
N VAL A 159 6.25 -23.06 7.72
CA VAL A 159 6.03 -22.12 8.83
C VAL A 159 4.55 -21.93 9.11
N THR A 160 4.21 -21.53 10.35
CA THR A 160 2.83 -21.19 10.72
C THR A 160 2.54 -19.70 10.55
N GLU A 161 1.26 -19.33 10.67
CA GLU A 161 0.88 -17.92 10.69
C GLU A 161 1.46 -17.19 11.91
N GLU A 162 1.64 -17.88 13.05
CA GLU A 162 2.31 -17.29 14.21
C GLU A 162 3.78 -16.98 13.94
N ASP A 163 4.49 -17.84 13.21
CA ASP A 163 5.87 -17.60 12.80
C ASP A 163 5.96 -16.37 11.88
N LEU A 164 5.03 -16.25 10.92
CA LEU A 164 4.94 -15.07 10.04
C LEU A 164 4.67 -13.80 10.84
N TYR A 165 3.70 -13.81 11.76
CA TYR A 165 3.40 -12.67 12.62
C TYR A 165 4.59 -12.26 13.47
N TYR A 166 5.27 -13.23 14.08
CA TYR A 166 6.44 -12.97 14.90
C TYR A 166 7.55 -12.29 14.10
N ARG A 167 7.87 -12.81 12.90
CA ARG A 167 8.87 -12.20 12.01
C ARG A 167 8.45 -10.81 11.55
N ALA A 168 7.23 -10.68 11.02
CA ALA A 168 6.68 -9.42 10.53
C ALA A 168 6.66 -8.32 11.60
N SER A 169 6.31 -8.66 12.85
CA SER A 169 6.28 -7.68 13.94
C SER A 169 7.64 -7.06 14.28
N LYS A 170 8.72 -7.77 14.01
CA LYS A 170 10.09 -7.25 14.19
C LYS A 170 10.56 -6.53 12.93
N ASN A 171 10.45 -7.21 11.79
CA ASN A 171 11.01 -6.70 10.54
C ASN A 171 10.28 -5.43 10.07
N THR A 172 8.96 -5.33 10.23
CA THR A 172 8.20 -4.18 9.67
C THR A 172 8.62 -2.87 10.34
N GLN A 173 8.81 -2.85 11.66
CA GLN A 173 9.26 -1.63 12.35
C GLN A 173 10.74 -1.30 12.08
N GLU A 174 11.56 -2.30 11.77
CA GLU A 174 13.00 -2.11 11.47
C GLU A 174 13.22 -1.66 10.02
N LEU A 175 12.48 -2.27 9.09
CA LEU A 175 12.58 -2.01 7.64
C LEU A 175 11.72 -0.83 7.19
N LEU A 176 10.61 -0.57 7.89
CA LEU A 176 9.69 0.53 7.63
C LEU A 176 9.42 1.31 8.93
N PRO A 177 10.42 2.03 9.48
CA PRO A 177 10.24 2.82 10.70
C PRO A 177 9.07 3.79 10.57
N TYR A 178 8.31 3.96 11.66
CA TYR A 178 7.16 4.86 11.62
C TYR A 178 7.63 6.32 11.55
N GLU A 179 6.86 7.13 10.83
CA GLU A 179 6.98 8.58 10.82
C GLU A 179 5.73 9.16 11.48
N PHE A 180 5.93 10.09 12.41
CA PHE A 180 4.86 10.76 13.13
C PHE A 180 5.12 12.25 13.16
N ALA A 181 4.34 13.00 12.39
CA ALA A 181 4.54 14.42 12.18
C ALA A 181 3.23 15.20 12.36
N PRO A 182 3.27 16.44 12.85
CA PRO A 182 2.09 17.29 12.81
C PRO A 182 1.62 17.53 11.38
N MET A 183 0.30 17.59 11.18
CA MET A 183 -0.28 17.77 9.85
C MET A 183 0.21 19.07 9.18
N ARG A 184 0.39 20.15 9.95
CA ARG A 184 0.94 21.42 9.46
C ARG A 184 2.33 21.24 8.84
N THR A 185 3.24 20.52 9.51
CA THR A 185 4.60 20.25 9.00
C THR A 185 4.57 19.52 7.66
N VAL A 186 3.69 18.53 7.51
CA VAL A 186 3.55 17.80 6.24
C VAL A 186 3.02 18.72 5.12
N ILE A 187 2.06 19.60 5.43
CA ILE A 187 1.54 20.59 4.47
C ILE A 187 2.61 21.62 4.08
N GLU A 188 3.41 22.10 5.04
CA GLU A 188 4.53 23.01 4.81
C GLU A 188 5.54 22.42 3.83
N GLU A 189 5.94 21.16 4.04
CA GLU A 189 6.85 20.44 3.16
C GLU A 189 6.28 20.28 1.74
N LEU A 190 5.00 19.92 1.63
CA LEU A 190 4.34 19.74 0.33
C LEU A 190 4.20 21.05 -0.46
N LEU A 191 3.93 22.16 0.23
CA LEU A 191 3.71 23.47 -0.42
C LEU A 191 4.98 24.31 -0.53
N GLY A 192 6.07 23.92 0.13
CA GLY A 192 7.30 24.72 0.21
C GLY A 192 7.09 26.07 0.92
N LEU A 193 6.12 26.13 1.84
CA LEU A 193 5.74 27.34 2.56
C LEU A 193 6.29 27.28 3.98
N GLY A 194 6.84 28.39 4.48
CA GLY A 194 7.00 28.57 5.93
C GLY A 194 5.69 29.12 6.49
N MET A 195 4.91 28.29 7.19
CA MET A 195 3.73 28.81 7.90
C MET A 195 4.19 29.41 9.23
N GLU A 196 3.49 30.45 9.69
CA GLU A 196 3.79 31.07 10.98
C GLU A 196 3.50 30.08 12.13
N GLU A 197 4.24 30.22 13.24
CA GLU A 197 3.99 29.45 14.46
C GLU A 197 2.52 29.63 14.90
N GLY A 198 1.76 28.55 14.81
CA GLY A 198 0.38 28.49 15.26
C GLY A 198 0.23 27.91 16.66
N PRO A 199 -1.02 27.72 17.13
CA PRO A 199 -1.27 27.01 18.38
C PRO A 199 -0.71 25.58 18.35
N ALA A 200 -0.68 24.95 19.54
CA ALA A 200 -0.25 23.58 19.72
C ALA A 200 -0.95 22.64 18.74
N GLU A 201 -0.17 21.73 18.16
CA GLU A 201 -0.67 20.76 17.18
C GLU A 201 -1.64 19.78 17.84
N LYS A 202 -2.74 19.51 17.15
CA LYS A 202 -3.80 18.60 17.62
C LYS A 202 -4.19 17.56 16.57
N MET A 203 -3.61 17.67 15.38
CA MET A 203 -3.77 16.72 14.28
C MET A 203 -2.39 16.33 13.77
N TYR A 204 -2.19 15.02 13.64
CA TYR A 204 -0.92 14.44 13.25
C TYR A 204 -1.13 13.37 12.20
N ILE A 205 -0.11 13.11 11.40
CA ILE A 205 -0.06 12.03 10.44
C ILE A 205 0.87 10.96 10.99
N LEU A 206 0.39 9.71 11.00
CA LEU A 206 1.16 8.52 11.30
C LEU A 206 1.29 7.68 10.03
N SER A 207 2.52 7.50 9.57
CA SER A 207 2.87 6.66 8.43
C SER A 207 4.21 5.95 8.70
N ASN A 208 4.95 5.60 7.65
CA ASN A 208 6.35 5.17 7.71
C ASN A 208 7.20 5.98 6.74
N GLU A 209 8.53 5.89 6.87
CA GLU A 209 9.48 6.65 6.04
C GLU A 209 9.30 6.42 4.53
N MET A 210 8.76 5.26 4.13
CA MET A 210 8.47 4.91 2.73
C MET A 210 7.07 5.34 2.26
N ARG A 211 6.25 5.90 3.16
CA ARG A 211 4.84 6.24 2.96
C ARG A 211 4.05 5.10 2.29
N SER A 212 4.45 3.87 2.60
CA SER A 212 3.97 2.65 1.94
C SER A 212 3.59 1.62 2.98
N TYR A 213 2.30 1.29 3.06
CA TYR A 213 1.73 0.44 4.13
C TYR A 213 1.87 1.04 5.54
N GLY A 214 2.05 2.36 5.65
CA GLY A 214 2.35 3.05 6.90
C GLY A 214 1.22 3.02 7.93
N ALA A 215 -0.03 2.75 7.55
CA ALA A 215 -1.10 2.52 8.53
C ALA A 215 -0.80 1.35 9.46
N ALA A 216 0.07 0.41 9.04
CA ALA A 216 0.54 -0.68 9.89
C ALA A 216 1.35 -0.21 11.11
N ALA A 217 1.82 1.04 11.14
CA ALA A 217 2.45 1.65 12.31
C ALA A 217 1.56 1.61 13.56
N LEU A 218 0.22 1.55 13.39
CA LEU A 218 -0.73 1.40 14.50
C LEU A 218 -0.49 0.17 15.38
N ILE A 219 0.05 -0.90 14.80
CA ILE A 219 0.32 -2.16 15.51
C ILE A 219 1.79 -2.33 15.88
N TYR A 220 2.62 -1.30 15.68
CA TYR A 220 4.02 -1.35 16.10
C TYR A 220 4.09 -1.35 17.62
N PRO A 221 4.98 -2.16 18.22
CA PRO A 221 5.18 -2.16 19.66
C PRO A 221 5.41 -0.75 20.21
N ASP A 222 4.62 -0.38 21.22
CA ASP A 222 4.70 0.90 21.94
C ASP A 222 4.45 2.17 21.12
N CYS A 223 4.12 2.08 19.83
CA CYS A 223 3.94 3.25 18.97
C CYS A 223 2.81 4.16 19.48
N LEU A 224 1.60 3.64 19.66
CA LEU A 224 0.46 4.42 20.17
C LEU A 224 0.70 5.00 21.57
N ARG A 225 1.46 4.29 22.41
CA ARG A 225 1.85 4.77 23.75
C ARG A 225 2.78 5.97 23.66
N LYS A 226 3.76 5.94 22.75
CA LYS A 226 4.66 7.06 22.47
C LYS A 226 3.89 8.25 21.91
N ILE A 227 2.99 8.02 20.96
CA ILE A 227 2.09 9.04 20.39
C ILE A 227 1.25 9.68 21.48
N ALA A 228 0.64 8.90 22.39
CA ALA A 228 -0.12 9.43 23.53
C ALA A 228 0.72 10.32 24.46
N GLY A 229 2.03 10.06 24.56
CA GLY A 229 2.97 10.90 25.29
C GLY A 229 3.21 12.26 24.62
N VAL A 230 3.15 12.32 23.29
CA VAL A 230 3.28 13.55 22.49
C VAL A 230 1.97 14.33 22.46
N VAL A 231 0.85 13.65 22.17
CA VAL A 231 -0.49 14.24 22.11
C VAL A 231 -0.94 14.74 23.50
N GLY A 232 -0.57 14.01 24.56
CA GLY A 232 -0.83 14.38 25.95
C GLY A 232 -2.21 13.96 26.48
N GLU A 233 -3.07 13.41 25.65
CA GLU A 233 -4.45 12.99 25.96
C GLU A 233 -4.83 11.73 25.15
N ASN A 234 -6.09 11.29 25.31
CA ASN A 234 -6.69 10.28 24.44
C ASN A 234 -6.86 10.85 23.03
N PHE A 235 -6.99 9.98 22.03
CA PHE A 235 -7.11 10.43 20.65
C PHE A 235 -7.91 9.46 19.78
N PHE A 236 -8.46 10.02 18.71
CA PHE A 236 -9.02 9.26 17.62
C PHE A 236 -7.94 8.96 16.58
N VAL A 237 -8.05 7.77 15.98
CA VAL A 237 -7.27 7.35 14.82
C VAL A 237 -8.22 7.24 13.65
N ILE A 238 -7.97 8.02 12.62
CA ILE A 238 -8.72 8.03 11.38
C ILE A 238 -7.90 7.29 10.33
N PRO A 239 -8.37 6.15 9.81
CA PRO A 239 -7.71 5.45 8.72
C PRO A 239 -7.88 6.24 7.41
N SER A 240 -6.91 7.10 7.09
CA SER A 240 -6.91 7.90 5.85
C SER A 240 -6.74 6.99 4.63
N SER A 241 -5.82 6.03 4.69
CA SER A 241 -5.62 5.00 3.67
C SER A 241 -4.86 3.80 4.24
N VAL A 242 -4.57 2.80 3.41
CA VAL A 242 -3.62 1.72 3.76
C VAL A 242 -2.19 2.24 3.99
N HIS A 243 -1.88 3.47 3.57
CA HIS A 243 -0.55 4.07 3.64
C HIS A 243 -0.34 4.94 4.88
N GLU A 244 -1.40 5.46 5.50
CA GLU A 244 -1.27 6.39 6.63
C GLU A 244 -2.57 6.49 7.43
N THR A 245 -2.44 6.97 8.67
CA THR A 245 -3.57 7.31 9.54
C THR A 245 -3.42 8.71 10.09
N ILE A 246 -4.54 9.39 10.31
CA ILE A 246 -4.58 10.71 10.94
C ILE A 246 -4.93 10.52 12.41
N ILE A 247 -4.14 11.13 13.29
CA ILE A 247 -4.35 11.14 14.73
C ILE A 247 -4.96 12.48 15.10
N VAL A 248 -6.13 12.47 15.75
CA VAL A 248 -6.82 13.69 16.20
C VAL A 248 -7.00 13.63 17.71
N ALA A 249 -6.48 14.62 18.41
CA ALA A 249 -6.65 14.74 19.86
C ALA A 249 -8.14 14.75 20.25
N GLU A 250 -8.49 14.08 21.36
CA GLU A 250 -9.88 14.00 21.82
C GLU A 250 -10.52 15.38 22.00
N SER A 251 -9.78 16.38 22.49
CA SER A 251 -10.29 17.74 22.69
C SER A 251 -10.75 18.46 21.42
N GLU A 252 -10.22 18.08 20.25
CA GLU A 252 -10.52 18.73 18.95
C GLU A 252 -11.40 17.86 18.04
N ALA A 253 -11.63 16.60 18.40
CA ALA A 253 -12.41 15.70 17.58
C ALA A 253 -13.91 16.07 17.64
N PRO A 254 -14.64 16.04 16.51
CA PRO A 254 -16.09 16.28 16.47
C PRO A 254 -16.92 15.15 17.12
N GLY A 255 -16.25 14.15 17.69
CA GLY A 255 -16.87 12.96 18.26
C GLY A 255 -16.98 11.82 17.24
N ARG A 256 -17.22 10.62 17.75
CA ARG A 256 -17.10 9.37 16.98
C ARG A 256 -18.09 9.23 15.83
N GLU A 257 -19.35 9.62 16.04
CA GLU A 257 -20.39 9.47 15.01
C GLU A 257 -20.11 10.40 13.82
N GLU A 258 -19.78 11.66 14.09
CA GLU A 258 -19.47 12.64 13.05
C GLU A 258 -18.19 12.26 12.30
N LEU A 259 -17.15 11.80 13.02
CA LEU A 259 -15.96 11.24 12.37
C LEU A 259 -16.30 10.06 11.45
N GLY A 260 -17.15 9.14 11.89
CA GLY A 260 -17.58 8.00 11.06
C GLY A 260 -18.21 8.45 9.75
N SER A 261 -19.17 9.38 9.81
CA SER A 261 -19.81 9.92 8.61
C SER A 261 -18.84 10.66 7.69
N MET A 262 -17.88 11.42 8.24
CA MET A 262 -16.86 12.10 7.45
C MET A 262 -15.94 11.10 6.73
N ILE A 263 -15.54 10.02 7.40
CA ILE A 263 -14.66 9.00 6.81
C ILE A 263 -15.37 8.29 5.66
N GLU A 264 -16.62 7.87 5.87
CA GLU A 264 -17.42 7.20 4.84
C GLU A 264 -17.57 8.08 3.58
N GLU A 265 -17.92 9.37 3.75
CA GLU A 265 -18.04 10.31 2.62
C GLU A 265 -16.72 10.50 1.86
N ILE A 266 -15.60 10.63 2.59
CA ILE A 266 -14.27 10.82 1.98
C ILE A 266 -13.84 9.55 1.24
N ASN A 267 -14.04 8.38 1.82
CA ASN A 267 -13.69 7.10 1.21
C ASN A 267 -14.50 6.84 -0.07
N GLU A 268 -15.78 7.20 -0.10
CA GLU A 268 -16.63 7.04 -1.27
C GLU A 268 -16.31 8.02 -2.42
N THR A 269 -15.77 9.21 -2.10
CA THR A 269 -15.68 10.30 -3.09
C THR A 269 -14.26 10.75 -3.44
N GLN A 270 -13.29 10.63 -2.54
CA GLN A 270 -11.94 11.19 -2.71
C GLN A 270 -10.82 10.17 -2.65
N VAL A 271 -11.06 8.96 -2.13
CA VAL A 271 -10.02 7.93 -1.96
C VAL A 271 -10.21 6.83 -3.00
N GLU A 272 -9.12 6.40 -3.62
CA GLU A 272 -9.17 5.27 -4.54
C GLU A 272 -9.62 4.02 -3.78
N ALA A 273 -10.55 3.26 -4.38
CA ALA A 273 -11.19 2.13 -3.69
C ALA A 273 -10.17 1.08 -3.17
N GLU A 274 -9.01 0.94 -3.81
CA GLU A 274 -7.94 0.03 -3.35
C GLU A 274 -7.05 0.61 -2.25
N GLU A 275 -7.15 1.90 -1.94
CA GLU A 275 -6.42 2.56 -0.87
C GLU A 275 -7.24 2.69 0.42
N VAL A 276 -8.57 2.55 0.34
CA VAL A 276 -9.46 2.56 1.51
C VAL A 276 -9.08 1.45 2.48
N LEU A 277 -8.90 1.80 3.76
CA LEU A 277 -8.55 0.87 4.83
C LEU A 277 -9.76 0.47 5.69
N SER A 278 -10.55 1.44 6.16
CA SER A 278 -11.79 1.24 6.92
C SER A 278 -12.62 2.53 6.93
N ASP A 279 -13.93 2.41 7.06
CA ASP A 279 -14.86 3.54 7.24
C ASP A 279 -15.05 3.94 8.71
N ARG A 280 -14.22 3.41 9.61
CA ARG A 280 -14.39 3.58 11.05
C ARG A 280 -13.22 4.31 11.68
N ALA A 281 -13.53 5.34 12.46
CA ALA A 281 -12.59 5.91 13.41
C ALA A 281 -12.36 4.94 14.57
N TYR A 282 -11.11 4.86 15.02
CA TYR A 282 -10.73 4.12 16.23
C TYR A 282 -10.45 5.08 17.37
N TYR A 283 -10.57 4.63 18.61
CA TYR A 283 -10.28 5.41 19.79
C TYR A 283 -9.15 4.76 20.60
N TYR A 284 -8.11 5.54 20.89
CA TYR A 284 -7.02 5.11 21.76
C TYR A 284 -7.18 5.71 23.15
N ASP A 285 -7.37 4.82 24.12
CA ASP A 285 -7.42 5.17 25.54
C ASP A 285 -6.02 5.04 26.16
N ARG A 286 -5.47 6.17 26.61
CA ARG A 286 -4.10 6.26 27.14
C ARG A 286 -3.94 5.52 28.47
N GLU A 287 -4.97 5.49 29.30
CA GLU A 287 -4.91 4.85 30.62
C GLU A 287 -4.82 3.33 30.50
N SER A 288 -5.67 2.73 29.67
CA SER A 288 -5.67 1.29 29.41
C SER A 288 -4.65 0.85 28.37
N GLY A 289 -4.14 1.79 27.55
CA GLY A 289 -3.20 1.53 26.47
C GLY A 289 -3.80 0.74 25.32
N LYS A 290 -5.12 0.84 25.10
CA LYS A 290 -5.85 0.05 24.11
C LYS A 290 -6.43 0.92 23.01
N LEU A 291 -6.29 0.44 21.77
CA LEU A 291 -7.06 0.90 20.62
C LEU A 291 -8.35 0.10 20.52
N ALA A 292 -9.48 0.78 20.41
CA ALA A 292 -10.79 0.17 20.24
C ALA A 292 -11.50 0.74 19.02
N LEU A 293 -12.41 -0.06 18.46
CA LEU A 293 -13.43 0.42 17.55
C LEU A 293 -14.34 1.36 18.31
#